data_AF-X0QH09-F1
#
_entry.id   AF-X0QH09-F1
#
_cell.length_a   1.000
_cell.length_b   1.000
_cell.length_c   1.000
_cell.angle_alpha   90.00
_cell.angle_beta   90.00
_cell.angle_gamma   90.00
#
_symmetry.space_group_name_H-M   'P 1'
#
loop_
_entity.id
_entity.type
_entity.pdbx_description
1 polymer ?
#
loop_
_entity_poly.entity_id
_entity_poly.type
_entity_poly.pdbx_seq_one_letter_code
_entity_poly.pdbx_strand_id
1 'polypeptide(L)' 'MSDCDLIIEAVFENREIKAKCTQQSEVVISNTAVYASNTSTLPITGLAKASTRPNQFIGLHFFLASRQDAAG' A
#
# COMPACT_ATOMS: atom_id res chain seq x y z
N MET A 1 8.86 10.54 -6.44
CA MET A 1 8.59 9.09 -6.60
C MET A 1 8.24 8.78 -8.05
N SER A 2 8.74 9.58 -9.01
CA SER A 2 8.25 9.58 -10.39
C SER A 2 8.70 8.35 -11.18
N ASP A 3 9.81 7.72 -10.78
CA ASP A 3 10.36 6.51 -11.40
C ASP A 3 10.04 5.23 -10.59
N CYS A 4 9.06 5.29 -9.67
CA CYS A 4 8.64 4.13 -8.90
C CYS A 4 7.58 3.33 -9.66
N ASP A 5 7.87 2.07 -9.97
CA ASP A 5 6.91 1.16 -10.61
C ASP A 5 5.94 0.51 -9.59
N LEU A 6 6.32 0.46 -8.31
CA LEU A 6 5.52 -0.11 -7.21
C LEU A 6 5.66 0.74 -5.95
N ILE A 7 4.54 0.98 -5.28
CA ILE A 7 4.48 1.55 -3.93
C ILE A 7 3.82 0.58 -2.97
N ILE A 8 4.35 0.52 -1.75
CA ILE A 8 3.81 -0.28 -0.66
C ILE A 8 3.43 0.68 0.46
N GLU A 9 2.14 0.81 0.71
CA GLU A 9 1.56 1.55 1.82
C GLU A 9 1.53 0.66 3.06
N ALA A 10 2.22 1.10 4.13
CA ALA A 10 2.27 0.44 5.42
C ALA A 10 2.07 1.45 6.57
N VAL A 11 1.10 2.35 6.42
CA VAL A 11 0.66 3.25 7.49
C VAL A 11 -0.32 2.55 8.43
N PHE A 12 -0.75 3.24 9.49
CA PHE A 12 -1.69 2.70 10.48
C PHE A 12 -2.93 2.06 9.85
N GLU A 13 -3.44 1.01 10.50
CA GLU A 13 -4.61 0.23 10.06
C GLU A 13 -5.93 0.99 10.27
N ASN A 14 -6.09 2.09 9.53
CA ASN A 14 -7.24 2.97 9.56
C ASN A 14 -7.61 3.40 8.13
N ARG A 15 -8.88 3.26 7.77
CA ARG A 15 -9.37 3.51 6.42
C ARG A 15 -9.15 4.95 5.95
N GLU A 16 -9.35 5.94 6.81
CA GLU A 16 -9.19 7.35 6.45
C GLU A 16 -7.72 7.72 6.25
N ILE A 17 -6.85 7.22 7.12
CA ILE A 17 -5.40 7.44 7.02
C ILE A 17 -4.87 6.82 5.73
N LYS A 18 -5.25 5.58 5.44
CA LYS A 18 -4.87 4.90 4.18
C LYS A 18 -5.41 5.62 2.96
N ALA A 19 -6.68 6.06 2.97
CA ALA A 19 -7.26 6.82 1.86
C ALA A 19 -6.51 8.12 1.57
N LYS A 20 -6.15 8.88 2.60
CA LYS A 20 -5.32 10.09 2.47
C LYS A 20 -3.94 9.76 1.90
N CYS A 21 -3.30 8.69 2.39
CA CYS A 21 -2.01 8.23 1.89
C CYS A 21 -2.07 7.86 0.41
N THR A 22 -3.11 7.12 -0.01
CA THR A 22 -3.35 6.79 -1.42
C THR A 22 -3.44 8.04 -2.28
N GLN A 23 -4.32 8.98 -1.92
CA GLN A 23 -4.56 10.21 -2.69
C GLN A 23 -3.31 11.08 -2.79
N GLN A 24 -2.58 11.26 -1.69
CA GLN A 24 -1.36 12.05 -1.68
C GLN A 24 -0.23 11.42 -2.48
N SER A 25 -0.10 10.09 -2.42
CA SER A 25 0.92 9.36 -3.18
C SER A 25 0.61 9.40 -4.67
N GLU A 26 -0.64 9.23 -5.09
CA GLU A 26 -1.03 9.22 -6.50
C GLU A 26 -0.71 10.52 -7.25
N VAL A 27 -0.57 11.65 -6.55
CA VAL A 27 -0.18 12.94 -7.13
C VAL A 27 1.28 12.94 -7.62
N VAL A 28 2.15 12.11 -7.05
CA VAL A 28 3.62 12.23 -7.23
C VAL A 28 4.29 10.95 -7.76
N ILE A 29 3.50 9.96 -8.16
CA ILE A 29 3.97 8.64 -8.61
C ILE A 29 3.61 8.45 -10.08
N SER A 30 4.33 7.57 -10.77
CA SER A 30 4.04 7.31 -12.18
C SER A 30 2.59 6.85 -12.39
N ASN A 31 1.98 7.30 -13.49
CA ASN A 31 0.67 6.84 -13.93
C ASN A 31 0.65 5.33 -14.26
N THR A 32 1.81 4.72 -14.48
CA THR A 32 1.96 3.27 -14.69
C THR A 32 2.22 2.49 -13.41
N ALA A 33 2.51 3.16 -12.30
CA ALA A 33 2.85 2.51 -11.03
C ALA A 33 1.70 1.69 -10.45
N VAL A 34 2.02 0.56 -9.82
CA VAL A 34 1.11 -0.24 -9.00
C VAL A 34 1.12 0.29 -7.57
N TYR A 35 -0.06 0.44 -6.97
CA TYR A 35 -0.22 0.82 -5.57
C TYR A 35 -0.63 -0.40 -4.75
N ALA A 36 0.16 -0.78 -3.75
CA ALA A 36 -0.12 -1.92 -2.90
C ALA A 36 -0.35 -1.48 -1.44
N SER A 37 -1.42 -1.96 -0.81
CA SER A 37 -1.60 -1.81 0.64
C SER A 37 -1.13 -3.06 1.38
N ASN A 38 -0.35 -2.87 2.45
CA ASN A 38 0.04 -3.91 3.40
C ASN A 38 -1.03 -4.15 4.49
N THR A 39 -2.28 -3.76 4.26
CA THR A 39 -3.37 -3.97 5.22
C THR A 39 -3.53 -5.46 5.57
N SER A 40 -3.83 -5.75 6.83
CA SER A 40 -4.09 -7.12 7.33
C SER A 40 -5.59 -7.41 7.45
N THR A 41 -6.42 -6.37 7.60
CA THR A 41 -7.83 -6.52 8.01
C THR A 41 -8.83 -5.80 7.11
N LEU A 42 -8.40 -4.78 6.36
CA LEU A 42 -9.32 -3.98 5.55
C LEU A 42 -9.47 -4.58 4.16
N PRO A 43 -10.71 -4.72 3.63
CA PRO A 43 -10.93 -5.21 2.28
C PRO A 43 -10.29 -4.29 1.23
N ILE A 44 -9.42 -4.85 0.38
CA ILE A 44 -8.72 -4.13 -0.69
C ILE A 44 -9.70 -3.41 -1.62
N THR A 45 -10.80 -4.06 -2.01
CA THR A 45 -11.85 -3.44 -2.84
C THR A 45 -12.46 -2.19 -2.20
N GLY A 46 -12.47 -2.11 -0.87
CA GLY A 46 -12.92 -0.95 -0.13
C GLY A 46 -11.88 0.17 -0.07
N LEU A 47 -10.59 -0.17 0.02
CA LEU A 47 -9.48 0.79 0.03
C LEU A 47 -9.26 1.39 -1.37
N ALA A 48 -9.39 0.57 -2.42
CA ALA A 48 -9.24 0.98 -3.81
C ALA A 48 -10.22 2.08 -4.23
N LYS A 49 -11.34 2.29 -3.51
CA LYS A 49 -12.27 3.40 -3.76
C LYS A 49 -11.65 4.79 -3.56
N ALA A 50 -10.57 4.90 -2.79
CA ALA A 50 -9.84 6.15 -2.62
C ALA A 50 -8.82 6.41 -3.73
N SER A 51 -8.51 5.40 -4.54
CA SER A 51 -7.60 5.48 -5.68
C SER A 51 -8.32 6.01 -6.92
N THR A 52 -7.63 6.86 -7.67
CA THR A 52 -8.05 7.28 -9.02
C THR A 52 -7.83 6.18 -10.07
N ARG A 53 -7.04 5.15 -9.74
CA ARG A 53 -6.64 4.04 -10.61
C ARG A 53 -6.88 2.68 -9.92
N PRO A 54 -8.12 2.33 -9.58
CA PRO A 54 -8.43 1.13 -8.79
C PRO A 54 -7.96 -0.18 -9.45
N ASN A 55 -7.81 -0.22 -10.78
CA ASN A 55 -7.29 -1.40 -11.50
C ASN A 55 -5.79 -1.64 -11.26
N GLN A 56 -5.05 -0.65 -10.75
CA GLN A 56 -3.64 -0.74 -10.38
C GLN A 56 -3.46 -0.80 -8.85
N PHE A 57 -4.54 -1.05 -8.10
CA PHE A 57 -4.52 -1.12 -6.64
C PHE A 57 -4.61 -2.58 -6.17
N ILE A 58 -3.63 -3.04 -5.42
CA ILE A 58 -3.54 -4.44 -4.94
C ILE A 58 -3.35 -4.52 -3.43
N GLY A 59 -3.57 -5.71 -2.86
CA GLY A 59 -3.07 -6.06 -1.54
C GLY A 59 -1.72 -6.76 -1.65
N LEU A 60 -0.75 -6.36 -0.83
CA LEU A 60 0.54 -7.03 -0.70
C LEU A 60 0.87 -7.14 0.79
N HIS A 61 0.40 -8.21 1.42
CA HIS A 61 0.51 -8.40 2.86
C HIS A 61 1.80 -9.15 3.22
N PHE A 62 2.69 -8.45 3.93
CA PHE A 62 3.93 -9.00 4.45
C PHE A 62 3.69 -9.66 5.81
N PHE A 63 4.27 -10.85 5.98
CA PHE A 63 4.44 -11.45 7.29
C PHE A 63 5.82 -11.08 7.80
N LEU A 64 5.88 -10.50 9.00
CA LEU A 64 7.16 -10.37 9.68
C LEU A 64 7.62 -11.77 10.09
N ALA A 65 8.78 -12.19 9.60
CA ALA A 65 9.43 -13.36 10.18
C ALA A 65 9.61 -13.09 11.68
N SER A 66 9.11 -13.99 12.54
CA SER A 66 9.57 -14.02 13.93
C SER A 66 11.09 -14.00 13.89
N ARG A 67 11.72 -13.03 14.56
CA ARG A 67 13.18 -12.89 14.63
C ARG A 67 13.85 -14.28 14.60
N GLN A 68 14.54 -14.60 13.51
CA GLN A 68 15.69 -15.47 13.63
C GLN A 68 16.75 -14.60 14.25
N ASP A 69 16.72 -14.50 15.59
CA ASP A 69 17.89 -14.05 16.32
C ASP A 69 18.96 -15.10 16.03
N ALA A 70 19.78 -14.78 15.01
CA ALA A 70 21.05 -15.40 14.80
C ALA A 70 21.93 -15.03 15.99
N ALA A 71 21.93 -15.91 16.99
CA ALA A 71 22.99 -16.10 17.96
C ALA A 71 23.00 -17.62 18.20
N GLY A 72 24.00 -18.39 17.76
CA GLY A 72 25.41 -18.04 17.75
C GLY A 72 25.90 -18.09 19.18
#